data_AF-K1SS63-F1
#
_entry.id   AF-K1SS63-F1
#
_cell.length_a   1.000
_cell.length_b   1.000
_cell.length_c   1.000
_cell.angle_alpha   90.00
_cell.angle_beta   90.00
_cell.angle_gamma   90.00
#
_symmetry.space_group_name_H-M   'P 1'
#
loop_
_entity.id
_entity.type
_entity.pdbx_description
1 polymer ?
#
loop_
_entity_poly.entity_id
_entity_poly.type
_entity_poly.pdbx_seq_one_letter_code
_entity_poly.pdbx_strand_id
1 'polypeptide(L)'
;TGREERDVIYLSEFYFPSQNSEANYLAESPRAKMTCYDSFYPFGLFAGRGLKALDLADVTILYGGNGSGKTTALNVMADALRLQRGAQYNRSDFFPDYVSLCQFHTLHAIPASSLILTSDDVFDYMLDVRAINDNIDTRRGSLFDEYTEARTAKFQMHSMEDYDRLKQVSAA
;
A
#
# COMPACT_ATOMS: atom_id res chain seq x y z
N THR A 1 -40.70 2.92 10.12
CA THR A 1 -39.61 2.36 10.93
C THR A 1 -38.35 2.41 10.10
N GLY A 2 -37.64 3.53 10.15
CA GLY A 2 -36.38 3.71 9.43
C GLY A 2 -35.35 2.75 10.00
N ARG A 3 -34.85 1.82 9.18
CA ARG A 3 -33.58 1.16 9.48
C ARG A 3 -32.55 2.27 9.46
N GLU A 4 -31.98 2.60 10.62
CA GLU A 4 -30.67 3.22 10.67
C GLU A 4 -29.76 2.32 9.84
N GLU A 5 -29.32 2.84 8.71
CA GLU A 5 -28.20 2.32 7.95
C GLU A 5 -27.03 2.40 8.93
N ARG A 6 -26.73 1.29 9.60
CA ARG A 6 -25.60 1.25 10.54
C ARG A 6 -24.35 1.39 9.70
N ASP A 7 -23.62 2.49 9.88
CA ASP A 7 -22.29 2.69 9.31
C ASP A 7 -21.44 1.45 9.61
N VAL A 8 -21.11 0.68 8.57
CA VAL A 8 -20.34 -0.57 8.72
C VAL A 8 -18.87 -0.25 8.56
N ILE A 9 -18.34 0.55 9.49
CA ILE A 9 -16.89 0.75 9.62
C ILE A 9 -16.31 -0.51 10.26
N TYR A 10 -15.44 -1.22 9.54
CA TYR A 10 -14.76 -2.40 10.09
C TYR A 10 -13.53 -2.01 10.91
N LEU A 11 -12.60 -1.26 10.31
CA LEU A 11 -11.42 -0.71 10.96
C LEU A 11 -11.73 0.72 11.39
N SER A 12 -11.80 0.99 12.69
CA SER A 12 -12.09 2.33 13.21
C SER A 12 -10.84 3.11 13.57
N GLU A 13 -9.82 2.43 14.10
CA GLU A 13 -8.58 3.08 14.54
C GLU A 13 -7.39 2.21 14.17
N PHE A 14 -6.31 2.85 13.74
CA PHE A 14 -5.03 2.18 13.48
C PHE A 14 -3.90 2.92 14.16
N TYR A 15 -3.05 2.20 14.88
CA TYR A 15 -1.95 2.74 15.68
C TYR A 15 -0.60 2.26 15.13
N PHE A 16 0.23 3.22 14.75
CA PHE A 16 1.63 2.96 14.39
C PHE A 16 2.49 2.82 15.65
N PRO A 17 3.61 2.08 15.59
CA PRO A 17 4.53 2.01 16.71
C PRO A 17 5.05 3.40 17.08
N SER A 18 5.14 3.64 18.39
CA SER A 18 5.73 4.87 18.91
C SER A 18 7.24 4.91 18.66
N GLN A 19 7.83 6.11 18.69
CA GLN A 19 9.29 6.27 18.58
C GLN A 19 10.05 5.41 19.60
N ASN A 20 9.55 5.29 20.83
CA ASN A 20 10.17 4.45 21.85
C ASN A 20 10.03 2.96 21.52
N SER A 21 8.86 2.52 21.02
CA SER A 21 8.66 1.13 20.60
C SER A 21 9.59 0.74 19.46
N GLU A 22 9.74 1.63 18.48
CA GLU A 22 10.66 1.44 17.36
C GLU A 22 12.12 1.40 17.84
N ALA A 23 12.53 2.35 18.68
CA ALA A 23 13.89 2.41 19.23
C ALA A 23 14.23 1.17 20.06
N ASN A 24 13.30 0.69 20.90
CA ASN A 24 13.48 -0.52 21.70
C ASN A 24 13.67 -1.74 20.80
N TYR A 25 12.82 -1.90 19.77
CA TYR A 25 12.98 -3.01 18.83
C TYR A 25 14.36 -3.00 18.16
N LEU A 26 14.79 -1.84 17.65
CA LEU A 26 16.08 -1.71 16.97
C LEU A 26 17.26 -1.93 17.91
N ALA A 27 17.14 -1.57 19.20
CA ALA A 27 18.18 -1.77 20.20
C ALA A 27 18.27 -3.22 20.72
N GLU A 28 17.15 -3.92 20.80
CA GLU A 28 17.07 -5.23 21.45
C GLU A 28 17.12 -6.39 20.45
N SER A 29 16.53 -6.23 19.26
CA SER A 29 16.42 -7.29 18.25
C SER A 29 17.80 -7.78 17.78
N PRO A 30 18.10 -9.09 17.91
CA PRO A 30 19.33 -9.66 17.37
C PRO A 30 19.43 -9.50 15.85
N ARG A 31 18.29 -9.57 15.13
CA ARG A 31 18.25 -9.32 13.68
C ARG A 31 18.64 -7.90 13.36
N ALA A 32 18.15 -6.92 14.13
CA ALA A 32 18.47 -5.52 13.89
C ALA A 32 19.96 -5.18 14.08
N LYS A 33 20.71 -6.03 14.79
CA LYS A 33 22.15 -5.89 15.02
C LYS A 33 23.01 -6.52 13.91
N MET A 34 22.42 -7.24 12.96
CA MET A 34 23.16 -7.84 11.86
C MET A 34 23.51 -6.78 10.81
N THR A 35 24.73 -6.87 10.25
CA THR A 35 25.24 -5.90 9.26
C THR A 35 24.88 -6.26 7.82
N CYS A 36 24.15 -7.35 7.60
CA CYS A 36 23.79 -7.84 6.26
C CYS A 36 22.49 -7.25 5.70
N TYR A 37 21.82 -6.38 6.46
CA TYR A 37 20.56 -5.77 6.05
C TYR A 37 20.80 -4.34 5.55
N ASP A 38 20.29 -4.05 4.35
CA ASP A 38 20.48 -2.75 3.70
C ASP A 38 19.37 -1.75 4.01
N SER A 39 18.27 -2.20 4.64
CA SER A 39 17.11 -1.35 4.94
C SER A 39 16.34 -1.83 6.16
N PHE A 40 15.98 -0.87 7.01
CA PHE A 40 15.08 -1.05 8.15
C PHE A 40 13.68 -0.49 7.87
N TYR A 41 13.35 -0.19 6.61
CA TYR A 41 12.07 0.40 6.27
C TYR A 41 10.89 -0.52 6.71
N PRO A 42 9.85 -0.02 7.39
CA PRO A 42 9.47 1.40 7.52
C PRO A 42 9.80 2.02 8.90
N PHE A 43 10.70 1.46 9.69
CA PHE A 43 11.15 2.08 10.96
C PHE A 43 11.64 3.51 10.71
N GLY A 44 11.26 4.42 11.61
CA GLY A 44 11.52 5.86 11.56
C GLY A 44 10.57 6.65 10.66
N LEU A 45 9.79 6.01 9.78
CA LEU A 45 8.98 6.71 8.79
C LEU A 45 7.86 7.55 9.43
N PHE A 46 6.99 6.92 10.22
CA PHE A 46 5.82 7.58 10.81
C PHE A 46 6.17 8.27 12.12
N ALA A 47 6.98 7.63 12.97
CA ALA A 47 7.50 8.24 14.19
C ALA A 47 8.23 9.56 13.93
N GLY A 48 9.08 9.62 12.89
CA GLY A 48 9.79 10.84 12.48
C GLY A 48 8.89 11.95 11.93
N ARG A 49 7.64 11.62 11.57
CA ARG A 49 6.61 12.56 11.09
C ARG A 49 5.56 12.90 12.15
N GLY A 50 5.65 12.30 13.34
CA GLY A 50 4.69 12.49 14.42
C GLY A 50 3.33 11.81 14.18
N LEU A 51 3.18 10.98 13.14
CA LEU A 51 1.95 10.23 12.89
C LEU A 51 1.88 9.03 13.85
N LYS A 52 0.96 9.07 14.80
CA LYS A 52 0.79 8.04 15.83
C LYS A 52 -0.37 7.10 15.54
N ALA A 53 -1.48 7.65 15.06
CA ALA A 53 -2.69 6.90 14.80
C ALA A 53 -3.47 7.51 13.63
N LEU A 54 -4.40 6.73 13.10
CA LEU A 54 -5.43 7.14 12.15
C LEU A 54 -6.79 6.77 12.72
N ASP A 55 -7.66 7.76 12.84
CA ASP A 55 -9.09 7.56 13.06
C ASP A 55 -9.75 7.46 11.69
N LEU A 56 -10.44 6.34 11.45
CA LEU A 56 -11.03 6.02 10.15
C LEU A 56 -12.54 6.25 10.15
N ALA A 57 -13.02 6.71 9.01
CA ALA A 57 -14.44 6.90 8.70
C ALA A 57 -14.84 5.91 7.59
N ASP A 58 -16.11 5.92 7.18
CA ASP A 58 -16.60 5.09 6.06
C ASP A 58 -15.75 5.26 4.79
N VAL A 59 -15.31 6.51 4.55
CA VAL A 59 -14.37 6.86 3.50
C VAL A 59 -13.26 7.72 4.09
N THR A 60 -12.06 7.15 4.17
CA THR A 60 -10.85 7.88 4.55
C THR A 60 -9.93 8.05 3.36
N ILE A 61 -9.54 9.29 3.07
CA ILE A 61 -8.63 9.63 1.97
C ILE A 61 -7.28 10.03 2.54
N LEU A 62 -6.23 9.26 2.25
CA LEU A 62 -4.85 9.67 2.52
C LEU A 62 -4.33 10.48 1.33
N TYR A 63 -4.09 11.78 1.53
CA TYR A 63 -3.59 12.69 0.50
C TYR A 63 -2.22 13.28 0.88
N GLY A 64 -1.36 13.49 -0.12
CA GLY A 64 -0.03 14.07 0.07
C GLY A 64 0.94 13.72 -1.07
N GLY A 65 2.11 14.35 -1.11
CA GLY A 65 3.11 14.14 -2.16
C GLY A 65 3.78 12.76 -2.16
N ASN A 66 4.57 12.47 -3.18
CA ASN A 66 5.36 11.24 -3.25
C ASN A 66 6.35 11.16 -2.07
N GLY A 67 6.56 9.96 -1.53
CA GLY A 67 7.41 9.76 -0.35
C GLY A 67 6.79 10.22 0.99
N SER A 68 5.52 10.63 1.01
CA SER A 68 4.83 10.99 2.26
C SER A 68 4.45 9.78 3.12
N GLY A 69 4.54 8.56 2.60
CA GLY A 69 4.25 7.32 3.34
C GLY A 69 2.83 6.77 3.18
N LYS A 70 2.00 7.32 2.28
CA LYS A 70 0.61 6.84 2.05
C LYS A 70 0.53 5.36 1.70
N THR A 71 1.24 4.95 0.64
CA THR A 71 1.30 3.55 0.20
C THR A 71 1.86 2.66 1.31
N THR A 72 2.83 3.16 2.06
CA THR A 72 3.37 2.46 3.23
C THR A 72 2.31 2.23 4.29
N ALA A 73 1.52 3.25 4.63
CA ALA A 73 0.47 3.16 5.64
C ALA A 73 -0.59 2.15 5.21
N LEU A 74 -1.02 2.19 3.95
CA LEU A 74 -1.96 1.22 3.39
C LEU A 74 -1.42 -0.22 3.44
N ASN A 75 -0.15 -0.43 3.10
CA ASN A 75 0.46 -1.76 3.15
C ASN A 75 0.64 -2.27 4.58
N VAL A 76 1.03 -1.39 5.51
CA VAL A 76 1.16 -1.74 6.94
C VAL A 76 -0.21 -2.13 7.51
N MET A 77 -1.26 -1.36 7.22
CA MET A 77 -2.63 -1.69 7.64
C MET A 77 -3.10 -3.02 7.03
N ALA A 78 -2.89 -3.23 5.73
CA ALA A 78 -3.30 -4.47 5.07
C ALA A 78 -2.61 -5.71 5.65
N ASP A 79 -1.31 -5.64 5.91
CA ASP A 79 -0.55 -6.75 6.50
C ASP A 79 -0.95 -6.99 7.97
N ALA A 80 -1.19 -5.92 8.75
CA ALA A 80 -1.65 -6.04 10.14
C ALA A 80 -3.01 -6.72 10.24
N LEU A 81 -3.92 -6.39 9.31
CA LEU A 81 -5.25 -6.98 9.19
C LEU A 81 -5.25 -8.34 8.46
N ARG A 82 -4.09 -8.80 7.96
CA ARG A 82 -3.93 -10.03 7.17
C ARG A 82 -4.85 -10.11 5.95
N LEU A 83 -5.01 -8.98 5.25
CA LEU A 83 -5.82 -8.91 4.05
C LEU A 83 -5.18 -9.68 2.90
N GLN A 84 -6.02 -10.21 2.00
CA GLN A 84 -5.55 -10.79 0.75
C GLN A 84 -4.97 -9.71 -0.16
N ARG A 85 -4.00 -10.08 -0.99
CA ARG A 85 -3.32 -9.19 -1.93
C ARG A 85 -3.00 -9.94 -3.22
N GLY A 86 -3.22 -9.32 -4.37
CA GLY A 86 -2.84 -9.86 -5.68
C GLY A 86 -1.40 -9.49 -6.02
N ALA A 87 -1.14 -8.20 -6.22
CA ALA A 87 0.15 -7.68 -6.64
C ALA A 87 1.16 -7.60 -5.50
N GLN A 88 2.41 -8.00 -5.76
CA GLN A 88 3.51 -7.85 -4.79
C GLN A 88 3.83 -6.38 -4.56
N TYR A 89 4.35 -6.05 -3.38
CA TYR A 89 4.80 -4.70 -3.05
C TYR A 89 6.19 -4.71 -2.43
N ASN A 90 6.89 -3.57 -2.53
CA ASN A 90 8.22 -3.43 -1.97
C ASN A 90 8.17 -3.42 -0.44
N ARG A 91 8.82 -4.41 0.18
CA ARG A 91 8.94 -4.57 1.64
C ARG A 91 10.37 -4.96 1.99
N SER A 92 10.88 -4.40 3.09
CA SER A 92 12.17 -4.83 3.65
C SER A 92 11.99 -6.09 4.51
N ASP A 93 13.11 -6.71 4.89
CA ASP A 93 13.14 -7.84 5.83
C ASP A 93 12.59 -7.51 7.22
N PHE A 94 12.52 -6.21 7.58
CA PHE A 94 11.99 -5.71 8.85
C PHE A 94 10.54 -5.25 8.76
N PHE A 95 9.93 -5.27 7.58
CA PHE A 95 8.53 -4.87 7.42
C PHE A 95 7.56 -5.70 8.29
N PRO A 96 7.68 -7.05 8.36
CA PRO A 96 6.82 -7.85 9.24
C PRO A 96 7.01 -7.51 10.73
N ASP A 97 8.25 -7.22 11.13
CA ASP A 97 8.56 -6.84 12.50
C ASP A 97 7.89 -5.51 12.85
N TYR A 98 7.93 -4.54 11.95
CA TYR A 98 7.21 -3.27 12.11
C TYR A 98 5.70 -3.46 12.25
N VAL A 99 5.10 -4.26 11.37
CA VAL A 99 3.67 -4.58 11.39
C VAL A 99 3.27 -5.24 12.71
N SER A 100 4.13 -6.09 13.27
CA SER A 100 3.87 -6.76 14.55
C SER A 100 3.78 -5.80 15.75
N LEU A 101 4.34 -4.60 15.63
CA LEU A 101 4.28 -3.54 16.63
C LEU A 101 3.06 -2.63 16.47
N CYS A 102 2.33 -2.72 15.36
CA CYS A 102 1.11 -1.97 15.13
C CYS A 102 -0.05 -2.54 15.94
N GLN A 103 -1.01 -1.69 16.24
CA GLN A 103 -2.27 -2.07 16.89
C GLN A 103 -3.43 -1.49 16.09
N PHE A 104 -4.61 -2.07 16.24
CA PHE A 104 -5.81 -1.56 15.57
C PHE A 104 -7.06 -1.88 16.37
N HIS A 105 -8.09 -1.08 16.17
CA HIS A 105 -9.42 -1.32 16.69
C HIS A 105 -10.40 -1.57 15.55
N THR A 106 -11.22 -2.61 15.70
CA THR A 106 -12.30 -2.93 14.77
C THR A 106 -13.64 -2.91 15.47
N LEU A 107 -14.65 -2.30 14.86
CA LEU A 107 -16.03 -2.34 15.38
C LEU A 107 -16.72 -3.67 15.05
N HIS A 108 -16.30 -4.31 13.96
CA HIS A 108 -16.82 -5.58 13.47
C HIS A 108 -15.70 -6.50 13.00
N ALA A 109 -15.96 -7.81 13.02
CA ALA A 109 -15.02 -8.78 12.47
C ALA A 109 -14.80 -8.49 10.97
N ILE A 110 -13.53 -8.46 10.56
CA ILE A 110 -13.15 -8.25 9.17
C ILE A 110 -13.61 -9.47 8.35
N PRO A 111 -14.36 -9.29 7.27
CA PRO A 111 -14.78 -10.38 6.40
C PRO A 111 -13.57 -11.16 5.85
N ALA A 112 -13.68 -12.49 5.77
CA ALA A 112 -12.58 -13.35 5.34
C ALA A 112 -12.11 -13.09 3.90
N SER A 113 -12.96 -12.51 3.05
CA SER A 113 -12.66 -12.14 1.67
C SER A 113 -12.22 -10.67 1.51
N SER A 114 -11.89 -9.99 2.61
CA SER A 114 -11.35 -8.64 2.55
C SER A 114 -9.93 -8.66 1.97
N LEU A 115 -9.65 -7.68 1.10
CA LEU A 115 -8.43 -7.60 0.34
C LEU A 115 -7.97 -6.15 0.17
N ILE A 116 -6.69 -5.94 -0.12
CA ILE A 116 -6.15 -4.66 -0.57
C ILE A 116 -6.15 -4.61 -2.10
N LEU A 117 -6.73 -3.55 -2.67
CA LEU A 117 -6.63 -3.22 -4.09
C LEU A 117 -5.62 -2.10 -4.27
N THR A 118 -4.67 -2.30 -5.17
CA THR A 118 -3.65 -1.34 -5.55
C THR A 118 -3.73 -1.04 -7.04
N SER A 119 -2.99 -0.02 -7.48
CA SER A 119 -2.85 0.26 -8.91
C SER A 119 -2.28 -0.93 -9.66
N ASP A 120 -1.30 -1.64 -9.08
CA ASP A 120 -0.65 -2.78 -9.72
C ASP A 120 -1.67 -3.91 -10.01
N ASP A 121 -2.63 -4.16 -9.10
CA ASP A 121 -3.70 -5.16 -9.34
C ASP A 121 -4.56 -4.81 -10.56
N VAL A 122 -4.83 -3.52 -10.78
CA VAL A 122 -5.61 -3.05 -11.93
C VAL A 122 -4.78 -3.11 -13.22
N PHE A 123 -3.50 -2.75 -13.15
CA PHE A 123 -2.61 -2.77 -14.30
C PHE A 123 -2.30 -4.20 -14.77
N ASP A 124 -1.99 -5.12 -13.86
CA ASP A 124 -1.73 -6.53 -14.20
C ASP A 124 -2.94 -7.15 -14.91
N TYR A 125 -4.15 -6.91 -14.40
CA TYR A 125 -5.38 -7.33 -15.06
C TYR A 125 -5.54 -6.75 -16.46
N MET A 126 -5.25 -5.46 -16.64
CA MET A 126 -5.33 -4.81 -17.95
C MET A 126 -4.34 -5.44 -18.95
N LEU A 127 -3.12 -5.77 -18.51
CA LEU A 127 -2.12 -6.44 -19.35
C LEU A 127 -2.57 -7.85 -19.75
N ASP A 128 -3.17 -8.61 -18.81
CA ASP A 128 -3.69 -9.94 -19.09
C ASP A 128 -4.83 -9.91 -20.11
N VAL A 129 -5.79 -8.98 -19.98
CA VAL A 129 -6.90 -8.81 -20.94
C VAL A 129 -6.37 -8.51 -22.34
N ARG A 130 -5.35 -7.65 -22.47
CA ARG A 130 -4.73 -7.35 -23.76
C ARG A 130 -4.01 -8.55 -24.36
N ALA A 131 -3.23 -9.27 -23.55
CA ALA A 131 -2.53 -10.47 -24.02
C ALA A 131 -3.52 -11.52 -24.57
N ILE A 132 -4.66 -11.68 -23.90
CA ILE A 132 -5.75 -12.58 -24.33
C ILE A 132 -6.40 -12.09 -25.63
N ASN A 133 -6.70 -10.80 -25.74
CA ASN A 133 -7.35 -10.23 -26.92
C ASN A 133 -6.44 -10.24 -28.16
N ASP A 134 -5.13 -10.06 -27.95
CA ASP A 134 -4.16 -9.91 -29.04
C ASP A 134 -3.48 -11.22 -29.43
N ASN A 135 -3.72 -12.33 -28.71
CA ASN A 135 -3.12 -13.65 -28.97
C ASN A 135 -1.57 -13.60 -29.03
N ILE A 136 -0.96 -12.65 -28.31
CA ILE A 136 0.46 -12.29 -28.40
C ILE A 136 1.13 -12.43 -27.04
N ASP A 137 1.89 -13.52 -26.90
CA ASP A 137 2.73 -13.82 -25.74
C ASP A 137 3.99 -12.92 -25.71
N THR A 138 4.40 -12.39 -26.87
CA THR A 138 5.68 -11.68 -27.05
C THR A 138 5.68 -10.19 -26.66
N ARG A 139 4.52 -9.58 -26.37
CA ARG A 139 4.40 -8.14 -25.99
C ARG A 139 4.35 -7.87 -24.48
N ARG A 140 4.31 -8.90 -23.62
CA ARG A 140 4.33 -8.69 -22.16
C ARG A 140 5.58 -7.93 -21.71
N GLY A 141 6.76 -8.33 -22.18
CA GLY A 141 8.04 -7.71 -21.80
C GLY A 141 8.10 -6.20 -22.09
N SER A 142 7.77 -5.79 -23.32
CA SER A 142 7.81 -4.37 -23.71
C SER A 142 6.78 -3.51 -22.98
N LEU A 143 5.58 -4.05 -22.70
CA LEU A 143 4.56 -3.34 -21.92
C LEU A 143 4.95 -3.18 -20.45
N PHE A 144 5.65 -4.17 -19.87
CA PHE A 144 6.24 -4.06 -18.54
C PHE A 144 7.35 -3.01 -18.48
N ASP A 145 8.17 -2.91 -19.53
CA ASP A 145 9.22 -1.89 -19.63
C ASP A 145 8.60 -0.48 -19.71
N GLU A 146 7.58 -0.26 -20.55
CA GLU A 146 6.84 1.01 -20.64
C GLU A 146 6.19 1.39 -19.29
N TYR A 147 5.59 0.44 -18.57
CA TYR A 147 5.03 0.67 -17.23
C TYR A 147 6.12 1.04 -16.20
N THR A 148 7.25 0.34 -16.25
CA THR A 148 8.38 0.57 -15.33
C THR A 148 9.00 1.95 -15.58
N GLU A 149 9.12 2.36 -16.84
CA GLU A 149 9.52 3.70 -17.25
C GLU A 149 8.51 4.75 -16.79
N ALA A 150 7.20 4.53 -16.95
CA ALA A 150 6.17 5.45 -16.46
C ALA A 150 6.19 5.61 -14.93
N ARG A 151 6.48 4.54 -14.18
CA ARG A 151 6.60 4.55 -12.72
C ARG A 151 7.86 5.26 -12.22
N THR A 152 8.96 5.16 -12.96
CA THR A 152 10.25 5.82 -12.62
C THR A 152 10.33 7.24 -13.15
N ALA A 153 9.62 7.54 -14.24
CA ALA A 153 9.34 8.90 -14.66
C ALA A 153 8.58 9.62 -13.55
N LYS A 154 9.04 10.82 -13.17
CA LYS A 154 8.32 11.69 -12.24
C LYS A 154 7.03 12.19 -12.91
N PHE A 155 6.03 11.34 -13.05
CA PHE A 155 4.73 11.74 -13.58
C PHE A 155 3.92 12.37 -12.44
N GLN A 156 3.86 13.70 -12.43
CA GLN A 156 2.91 14.45 -11.62
C GLN A 156 1.73 14.79 -12.54
N MET A 157 0.52 14.28 -12.24
CA MET A 157 -0.69 14.71 -12.95
C MET A 157 -0.97 16.18 -12.62
N HIS A 158 -0.74 17.07 -13.58
CA HIS A 158 -0.98 18.49 -13.44
C HIS A 158 -2.16 18.99 -14.28
N SER A 159 -2.67 18.21 -15.24
CA SER A 159 -3.81 18.62 -16.07
C SER A 159 -4.66 17.46 -16.59
N MET A 160 -5.81 17.79 -17.19
CA MET A 160 -6.69 16.82 -17.87
C MET A 160 -6.03 16.19 -19.12
N GLU A 161 -4.98 16.81 -19.67
CA GLU A 161 -4.21 16.28 -20.80
C GLU A 161 -3.34 15.09 -20.38
N ASP A 162 -2.91 15.04 -19.11
CA ASP A 162 -2.20 13.91 -18.54
C ASP A 162 -3.09 12.66 -18.43
N TYR A 163 -4.40 12.88 -18.23
CA TYR A 163 -5.41 11.82 -18.23
C TYR A 163 -5.63 11.23 -19.63
N ASP A 164 -5.65 12.08 -20.67
CA ASP A 164 -5.81 11.63 -22.06
C ASP A 164 -4.60 10.83 -22.57
N ARG A 165 -3.38 11.18 -22.12
CA ARG A 165 -2.18 10.36 -22.36
C ARG A 165 -2.27 8.98 -21.73
N LEU A 166 -2.73 8.91 -20.48
CA LEU A 166 -2.96 7.62 -19.82
C LEU A 166 -4.04 6.81 -20.55
N LYS A 167 -5.08 7.50 -21.07
CA LYS A 167 -6.16 6.89 -21.83
C LYS A 167 -5.70 6.34 -23.17
N GLN A 168 -4.83 7.04 -23.90
CA GLN A 168 -4.24 6.56 -25.15
C GLN A 168 -3.36 5.32 -24.94
N VAL A 169 -2.54 5.31 -23.88
CA VAL A 169 -1.75 4.13 -23.51
C VAL A 169 -2.67 2.99 -23.03
N SER A 170 -3.84 3.31 -22.43
CA SER A 170 -4.87 2.35 -22.02
C SER A 170 -5.76 1.81 -23.17
N ALA A 171 -5.74 2.44 -24.35
CA ALA A 171 -6.66 2.15 -25.46
C ALA A 171 -5.97 1.60 -26.74
N ALA A 172 -4.67 1.29 -26.68
CA ALA A 172 -3.91 0.58 -27.71
C ALA A 172 -3.50 -0.82 -27.22
#